data_AF-A0A855Y189-F1
#
_entry.id   AF-A0A855Y189-F1
#
_cell.length_a   1.000
_cell.length_b   1.000
_cell.length_c   1.000
_cell.angle_alpha   90.00
_cell.angle_beta   90.00
_cell.angle_gamma   90.00
#
_symmetry.space_group_name_H-M   'P 1'
#
loop_
_entity.id
_entity.type
_entity.pdbx_description
1 polymer ?
#
loop_
_entity_poly.entity_id
_entity_poly.type
_entity_poly.pdbx_seq_one_letter_code
_entity_poly.pdbx_strand_id
1 'polypeptide(L)'
;MKTWTGILLMIILAVATISITSSARTMNESQKQLNIDDPSSQTSAVAASNIETMNEAAFTTKEATSIKEDYISVAPENENVRLYPMKVEGSGYIYNGMVLEVNGKTQEFSDWKGEGGSYKPEVHELDLNGDGQKEIVVLYTEGHGTGIYLGQARIINPITLEEMKMQSLDEIVKQHVESKVTVGSDRVDVDVAVDGVQAEPSRIEGDTSGGLYNKELGFGGVTYYSVEDGQLVVSAAGSYGAALYAGDLTFAYVYQDGEWKAANLKYSMEVYEEEYYESFD
;
A
#
# COMPACT_ATOMS: atom_id res chain seq x y z
N MET A 1 -55.38 -2.52 -5.86
CA MET A 1 -54.18 -2.21 -5.05
C MET A 1 -53.00 -2.82 -5.79
N LYS A 2 -52.12 -1.95 -6.30
CA LYS A 2 -50.94 -2.31 -7.10
C LYS A 2 -49.75 -2.35 -6.17
N THR A 3 -49.02 -3.46 -6.12
CA THR A 3 -47.61 -3.46 -5.72
C THR A 3 -46.83 -3.95 -6.93
N TRP A 4 -46.04 -3.02 -7.45
CA TRP A 4 -45.10 -3.18 -8.55
C TRP A 4 -44.08 -4.27 -8.22
N THR A 5 -43.99 -5.26 -9.09
CA THR A 5 -42.81 -6.11 -9.28
C THR A 5 -42.08 -5.60 -10.52
N GLY A 6 -40.84 -5.15 -10.34
CA GLY A 6 -39.88 -4.92 -11.41
C GLY A 6 -38.66 -4.17 -10.90
N ILE A 7 -37.45 -4.35 -11.44
CA ILE A 7 -36.96 -5.13 -12.58
C ILE A 7 -35.42 -4.92 -12.58
N LEU A 8 -34.64 -5.96 -12.97
CA LEU A 8 -33.29 -5.92 -13.61
C LEU A 8 -32.12 -5.25 -12.86
N LEU A 9 -30.84 -5.57 -13.10
CA LEU A 9 -30.19 -6.15 -14.28
C LEU A 9 -28.87 -6.84 -13.85
N MET A 10 -28.66 -8.09 -14.25
CA MET A 10 -27.31 -8.65 -14.40
C MET A 10 -26.68 -8.06 -15.66
N ILE A 11 -25.46 -7.53 -15.59
CA ILE A 11 -24.59 -7.34 -16.74
C ILE A 11 -23.34 -8.19 -16.51
N ILE A 12 -23.27 -9.30 -17.24
CA ILE A 12 -22.04 -10.06 -17.46
C ILE A 12 -21.34 -9.39 -18.64
N LEU A 13 -20.15 -8.82 -18.42
CA LEU A 13 -19.31 -8.31 -19.50
C LEU A 13 -18.17 -9.30 -19.75
N ALA A 14 -18.38 -10.19 -20.72
CA ALA A 14 -17.31 -10.99 -21.30
C ALA A 14 -16.53 -10.12 -22.28
N VAL A 15 -15.27 -9.80 -21.96
CA VAL A 15 -14.34 -9.19 -22.92
C VAL A 15 -13.47 -10.30 -23.50
N ALA A 16 -13.78 -10.69 -24.73
CA ALA A 16 -12.91 -11.54 -25.54
C ALA A 16 -11.79 -10.69 -26.15
N THR A 17 -10.54 -10.91 -25.76
CA THR A 17 -9.38 -10.38 -26.48
C THR A 17 -8.79 -11.46 -27.38
N ILE A 18 -8.65 -11.13 -28.65
CA ILE A 18 -7.99 -11.94 -29.67
C ILE A 18 -6.49 -11.64 -29.58
N SER A 19 -5.70 -12.56 -29.02
CA SER A 19 -4.24 -12.46 -29.08
C SER A 19 -3.73 -12.93 -30.44
N ILE A 20 -3.20 -12.01 -31.23
CA ILE A 20 -2.43 -12.31 -32.44
C ILE A 20 -0.98 -12.57 -32.00
N THR A 21 -0.57 -13.83 -31.91
CA THR A 21 0.83 -14.19 -31.63
C THR A 21 1.65 -14.12 -32.92
N SER A 22 2.64 -13.22 -32.95
CA SER A 22 3.74 -13.26 -33.92
C SER A 22 5.00 -13.75 -33.20
N SER A 23 5.30 -15.04 -33.31
CA SER A 23 6.58 -15.62 -32.90
C SER A 23 7.50 -15.73 -34.12
N ALA A 24 8.63 -15.03 -34.08
CA ALA A 24 9.79 -15.34 -34.92
C ALA A 24 10.99 -15.66 -34.03
N ARG A 25 11.51 -16.88 -34.25
CA ARG A 25 12.67 -17.52 -33.63
C ARG A 25 13.99 -16.84 -34.02
N THR A 26 14.99 -16.93 -33.12
CA THR A 26 16.37 -17.49 -33.30
C THR A 26 17.16 -17.24 -32.01
N MET A 27 17.63 -18.26 -31.24
CA MET A 27 18.95 -18.93 -31.32
C MET A 27 20.11 -17.96 -31.65
N ASN A 28 21.24 -17.86 -30.92
CA ASN A 28 22.09 -18.95 -30.44
C ASN A 28 23.15 -18.45 -29.41
N GLU A 29 23.75 -19.42 -28.74
CA GLU A 29 24.83 -19.43 -27.76
C GLU A 29 26.12 -18.65 -28.11
N SER A 30 26.86 -18.24 -27.07
CA SER A 30 28.33 -18.09 -27.12
C SER A 30 28.92 -18.17 -25.69
N GLN A 31 29.36 -19.36 -25.30
CA GLN A 31 30.31 -19.56 -24.20
C GLN A 31 31.74 -19.25 -24.68
N LYS A 32 32.52 -18.49 -23.91
CA LYS A 32 33.99 -18.49 -23.93
C LYS A 32 34.52 -17.93 -22.60
N GLN A 33 34.74 -18.80 -21.62
CA GLN A 33 36.05 -19.35 -21.21
C GLN A 33 36.93 -18.33 -20.47
N LEU A 34 36.95 -18.49 -19.14
CA LEU A 34 37.89 -17.88 -18.19
C LEU A 34 39.21 -18.66 -18.24
N ASN A 35 40.33 -17.93 -18.29
CA ASN A 35 41.62 -18.44 -17.82
C ASN A 35 42.50 -17.28 -17.30
N ILE A 36 42.66 -17.28 -15.97
CA ILE A 36 43.81 -16.98 -15.09
C ILE A 36 44.99 -16.15 -15.64
N ASP A 37 45.39 -15.10 -14.90
CA ASP A 37 46.72 -14.95 -14.24
C ASP A 37 46.99 -13.49 -13.79
N ASP A 38 47.14 -13.30 -12.47
CA ASP A 38 47.88 -12.21 -11.77
C ASP A 38 49.41 -12.56 -11.84
N PRO A 39 50.45 -11.72 -11.56
CA PRO A 39 50.44 -10.53 -10.69
C PRO A 39 51.41 -9.35 -10.97
N SER A 40 51.21 -8.30 -10.17
CA SER A 40 52.24 -7.48 -9.49
C SER A 40 52.78 -6.16 -10.09
N SER A 41 53.08 -5.28 -9.12
CA SER A 41 54.06 -4.17 -9.07
C SER A 41 53.43 -2.76 -9.01
N GLN A 42 53.34 -2.20 -7.80
CA GLN A 42 54.38 -1.45 -7.07
C GLN A 42 54.61 -0.03 -7.62
N THR A 43 54.28 0.89 -6.73
CA THR A 43 54.47 2.34 -6.70
C THR A 43 55.88 2.82 -7.05
N SER A 44 56.01 4.00 -7.65
CA SER A 44 57.15 4.91 -7.43
C SER A 44 56.75 6.35 -7.76
N ALA A 45 57.13 7.25 -6.84
CA ALA A 45 56.83 8.67 -6.81
C ALA A 45 57.75 9.52 -7.71
N VAL A 46 57.28 10.72 -8.09
CA VAL A 46 58.14 11.87 -8.40
C VAL A 46 57.48 13.18 -7.98
N ALA A 47 58.32 14.14 -7.61
CA ALA A 47 58.08 15.19 -6.64
C ALA A 47 57.62 16.55 -7.20
N ALA A 48 56.90 17.28 -6.33
CA ALA A 48 56.91 18.72 -6.02
C ALA A 48 56.97 19.80 -7.14
N SER A 49 55.98 20.70 -7.16
CA SER A 49 56.19 22.10 -6.73
C SER A 49 54.88 22.93 -6.65
N ASN A 50 54.75 23.59 -5.50
CA ASN A 50 53.83 24.61 -4.96
C ASN A 50 53.01 25.51 -5.94
N ILE A 51 51.73 25.77 -5.61
CA ILE A 51 51.13 27.13 -5.44
C ILE A 51 50.00 27.08 -4.39
N GLU A 52 49.96 28.12 -3.55
CA GLU A 52 49.06 28.41 -2.43
C GLU A 52 47.55 28.52 -2.76
N THR A 53 46.76 28.03 -1.82
CA THR A 53 45.54 28.63 -1.23
C THR A 53 44.49 29.28 -2.14
N MET A 54 43.40 28.55 -2.39
CA MET A 54 42.03 29.10 -2.30
C MET A 54 41.09 28.06 -1.72
N ASN A 55 40.43 28.45 -0.64
CA ASN A 55 39.47 27.67 0.12
C ASN A 55 38.11 27.67 -0.62
N GLU A 56 37.43 26.53 -0.57
CA GLU A 56 35.99 26.42 -0.40
C GLU A 56 35.06 27.01 -1.47
N ALA A 57 34.73 26.17 -2.45
CA ALA A 57 33.34 25.88 -2.85
C ALA A 57 33.35 24.66 -3.77
N ALA A 58 33.60 23.49 -3.19
CA ALA A 58 33.23 22.24 -3.84
C ALA A 58 31.69 22.21 -3.85
N PHE A 59 31.09 22.74 -4.93
CA PHE A 59 29.77 22.31 -5.34
C PHE A 59 29.92 20.84 -5.71
N THR A 60 29.72 19.97 -4.71
CA THR A 60 29.40 18.58 -4.92
C THR A 60 28.10 18.56 -5.70
N THR A 61 28.21 18.53 -7.03
CA THR A 61 27.14 18.03 -7.88
C THR A 61 26.88 16.61 -7.39
N LYS A 62 25.85 16.44 -6.55
CA LYS A 62 25.25 15.12 -6.29
C LYS A 62 25.04 14.51 -7.67
N GLU A 63 25.78 13.45 -7.98
CA GLU A 63 25.46 12.61 -9.12
C GLU A 63 23.99 12.20 -8.94
N ALA A 64 23.12 12.74 -9.80
CA ALA A 64 21.75 12.29 -9.90
C ALA A 64 21.82 10.85 -10.38
N THR A 65 21.85 9.92 -9.42
CA THR A 65 21.76 8.50 -9.69
C THR A 65 20.42 8.31 -10.40
N SER A 66 20.45 7.94 -11.68
CA SER A 66 19.21 7.72 -12.44
C SER A 66 18.41 6.62 -11.74
N ILE A 67 17.21 6.96 -11.28
CA ILE A 67 16.30 6.00 -10.66
C ILE A 67 15.88 4.99 -11.74
N LYS A 68 15.82 3.71 -11.40
CA LYS A 68 15.34 2.68 -12.33
C LYS A 68 13.86 2.91 -12.59
N GLU A 69 13.44 2.88 -13.87
CA GLU A 69 12.05 3.05 -14.29
C GLU A 69 11.09 2.11 -13.54
N ASP A 70 11.50 0.88 -13.24
CA ASP A 70 10.68 -0.09 -12.50
C ASP A 70 10.28 0.38 -11.09
N TYR A 71 11.03 1.31 -10.50
CA TYR A 71 10.77 1.87 -9.17
C TYR A 71 9.87 3.10 -9.21
N ILE A 72 9.54 3.59 -10.40
CA ILE A 72 8.69 4.75 -10.59
C ILE A 72 7.24 4.27 -10.68
N SER A 73 6.39 4.92 -9.91
CA SER A 73 4.93 4.81 -10.02
C SER A 73 4.41 6.06 -10.69
N VAL A 74 3.51 5.87 -11.66
CA VAL A 74 2.95 6.95 -12.48
C VAL A 74 1.45 6.89 -12.34
N ALA A 75 0.82 8.04 -12.09
CA ALA A 75 -0.63 8.07 -11.93
C ALA A 75 -1.33 7.72 -13.25
N PRO A 76 -2.29 6.79 -13.25
CA PRO A 76 -3.05 6.45 -14.45
C PRO A 76 -3.81 7.63 -15.04
N GLU A 77 -4.20 8.59 -14.19
CA GLU A 77 -5.01 9.75 -14.59
C GLU A 77 -4.17 10.89 -15.17
N ASN A 78 -2.86 10.93 -14.85
CA ASN A 78 -1.94 11.99 -15.27
C ASN A 78 -0.47 11.53 -15.21
N GLU A 79 0.16 11.39 -16.37
CA GLU A 79 1.57 10.95 -16.48
C GLU A 79 2.60 11.89 -15.83
N ASN A 80 2.21 13.13 -15.52
CA ASN A 80 3.06 14.11 -14.85
C ASN A 80 2.98 14.03 -13.31
N VAL A 81 2.21 13.08 -12.78
CA VAL A 81 2.17 12.72 -11.36
C VAL A 81 2.93 11.42 -11.18
N ARG A 82 4.07 11.51 -10.49
CA ARG A 82 5.01 10.39 -10.32
C ARG A 82 5.47 10.28 -8.89
N LEU A 83 5.67 9.05 -8.42
CA LEU A 83 6.20 8.75 -7.10
C LEU A 83 7.38 7.80 -7.25
N TYR A 84 8.48 8.10 -6.58
CA TYR A 84 9.68 7.26 -6.66
C TYR A 84 10.50 7.31 -5.37
N PRO A 85 11.26 6.24 -5.04
CA PRO A 85 12.01 6.18 -3.81
C PRO A 85 13.24 7.09 -3.82
N MET A 86 13.55 7.69 -2.67
CA MET A 86 14.82 8.41 -2.45
C MET A 86 15.99 7.43 -2.35
N LYS A 87 15.76 6.28 -1.70
CA LYS A 87 16.75 5.22 -1.52
C LYS A 87 16.08 3.86 -1.61
N VAL A 88 16.76 2.93 -2.27
CA VAL A 88 16.31 1.55 -2.42
C VAL A 88 17.30 0.59 -1.77
N GLU A 89 16.79 -0.32 -0.93
CA GLU A 89 17.54 -1.34 -0.21
C GLU A 89 16.88 -2.72 -0.40
N GLY A 90 17.45 -3.76 0.22
CA GLY A 90 16.85 -5.11 0.22
C GLY A 90 16.66 -5.68 -1.19
N SER A 91 17.63 -5.50 -2.09
CA SER A 91 17.56 -5.96 -3.48
C SER A 91 16.42 -5.36 -4.31
N GLY A 92 15.97 -4.14 -4.00
CA GLY A 92 14.85 -3.50 -4.71
C GLY A 92 13.55 -3.47 -3.93
N TYR A 93 13.54 -4.07 -2.75
CA TYR A 93 12.33 -4.34 -1.98
C TYR A 93 12.00 -3.26 -0.95
N ILE A 94 12.98 -2.54 -0.41
CA ILE A 94 12.73 -1.55 0.64
C ILE A 94 12.96 -0.14 0.09
N TYR A 95 11.94 0.70 0.16
CA TYR A 95 11.99 2.11 -0.21
C TYR A 95 12.08 2.95 1.07
N ASN A 96 13.19 3.67 1.23
CA ASN A 96 13.41 4.59 2.35
C ASN A 96 13.31 6.03 1.84
N GLY A 97 12.27 6.72 2.28
CA GLY A 97 11.89 8.03 1.76
C GLY A 97 11.32 7.95 0.35
N MET A 98 10.39 8.84 0.03
CA MET A 98 9.80 8.95 -1.29
C MET A 98 9.84 10.40 -1.79
N VAL A 99 9.86 10.56 -3.11
CA VAL A 99 9.70 11.85 -3.77
C VAL A 99 8.44 11.81 -4.58
N LEU A 100 7.54 12.74 -4.30
CA LEU A 100 6.36 12.99 -5.13
C LEU A 100 6.71 14.10 -6.12
N GLU A 101 6.52 13.83 -7.41
CA GLU A 101 6.61 14.81 -8.48
C GLU A 101 5.23 15.07 -9.08
N VAL A 102 4.82 16.33 -9.15
CA VAL A 102 3.55 16.76 -9.74
C VAL A 102 3.83 17.92 -10.69
N ASN A 103 3.62 17.70 -11.98
CA ASN A 103 3.81 18.72 -13.03
C ASN A 103 5.19 19.41 -12.96
N GLY A 104 6.24 18.63 -12.69
CA GLY A 104 7.63 19.09 -12.58
C GLY A 104 8.00 19.75 -11.25
N LYS A 105 7.07 19.89 -10.30
CA LYS A 105 7.39 20.26 -8.90
C LYS A 105 7.60 19.00 -8.08
N THR A 106 8.54 19.03 -7.14
CA THR A 106 8.87 17.88 -6.31
C THR A 106 8.72 18.19 -4.83
N GLN A 107 8.26 17.21 -4.05
CA GLN A 107 8.28 17.21 -2.59
C GLN A 107 8.90 15.91 -2.07
N GLU A 108 9.81 16.02 -1.11
CA GLU A 108 10.43 14.86 -0.45
C GLU A 108 9.71 14.51 0.85
N PHE A 109 9.43 13.22 1.05
CA PHE A 109 8.86 12.64 2.25
C PHE A 109 9.85 11.63 2.82
N SER A 110 10.80 12.11 3.61
CA SER A 110 11.94 11.32 4.10
C SER A 110 11.58 10.27 5.16
N ASP A 111 10.43 10.44 5.81
CA ASP A 111 9.89 9.58 6.85
C ASP A 111 9.04 8.44 6.30
N TRP A 112 8.58 8.54 5.06
CA TRP A 112 7.82 7.49 4.40
C TRP A 112 8.70 6.25 4.15
N LYS A 113 8.15 5.08 4.44
CA LYS A 113 8.78 3.79 4.21
C LYS A 113 7.78 2.88 3.51
N GLY A 114 8.20 2.28 2.42
CA GLY A 114 7.35 1.40 1.64
C GLY A 114 8.13 0.23 1.07
N GLU A 115 7.38 -0.73 0.55
CA GLU A 115 7.93 -1.88 -0.17
C GLU A 115 7.88 -1.67 -1.68
N GLY A 116 8.82 -2.28 -2.39
CA GLY A 116 8.89 -2.31 -3.86
C GLY A 116 8.35 -3.63 -4.44
N GLY A 117 8.71 -3.90 -5.70
CA GLY A 117 8.34 -5.15 -6.37
C GLY A 117 6.84 -5.29 -6.56
N SER A 118 6.24 -6.41 -6.13
CA SER A 118 4.80 -6.64 -6.23
C SER A 118 3.96 -5.74 -5.30
N TYR A 119 4.58 -5.05 -4.34
CA TYR A 119 3.94 -4.13 -3.41
C TYR A 119 4.35 -2.67 -3.66
N LYS A 120 4.85 -2.40 -4.87
CA LYS A 120 5.28 -1.07 -5.28
C LYS A 120 4.19 -0.03 -4.96
N PRO A 121 4.53 1.16 -4.43
CA PRO A 121 3.55 2.19 -4.15
C PRO A 121 2.71 2.55 -5.37
N GLU A 122 1.50 3.01 -5.13
CA GLU A 122 0.60 3.53 -6.14
C GLU A 122 0.39 5.02 -5.90
N VAL A 123 0.15 5.75 -6.99
CA VAL A 123 -0.16 7.18 -6.94
C VAL A 123 -1.30 7.46 -7.89
N HIS A 124 -2.22 8.32 -7.46
CA HIS A 124 -3.39 8.71 -8.25
C HIS A 124 -3.64 10.21 -8.16
N GLU A 125 -4.30 10.77 -9.19
CA GLU A 125 -4.79 12.15 -9.17
C GLU A 125 -6.31 12.18 -9.38
N LEU A 126 -7.07 12.42 -8.30
CA LEU A 126 -8.53 12.27 -8.23
C LEU A 126 -9.17 13.50 -7.57
N ASP A 127 -10.36 13.90 -8.01
CA ASP A 127 -11.22 14.80 -7.23
C ASP A 127 -11.95 13.98 -6.16
N LEU A 128 -11.34 13.86 -4.97
CA LEU A 128 -11.83 12.99 -3.90
C LEU A 128 -13.01 13.60 -3.14
N ASN A 129 -13.10 14.93 -3.09
CA ASN A 129 -14.12 15.64 -2.32
C ASN A 129 -15.27 16.22 -3.19
N GLY A 130 -15.14 16.18 -4.51
CA GLY A 130 -16.13 16.64 -5.48
C GLY A 130 -16.16 18.16 -5.68
N ASP A 131 -15.09 18.89 -5.31
CA ASP A 131 -15.01 20.34 -5.46
C ASP A 131 -14.43 20.79 -6.81
N GLY A 132 -13.98 19.83 -7.65
CA GLY A 132 -13.40 20.05 -8.96
C GLY A 132 -11.87 20.25 -8.95
N GLN A 133 -11.24 20.38 -7.78
CA GLN A 133 -9.80 20.27 -7.59
C GLN A 133 -9.45 18.81 -7.30
N LYS A 134 -8.43 18.29 -7.98
CA LYS A 134 -7.97 16.92 -7.77
C LYS A 134 -6.89 16.87 -6.70
N GLU A 135 -7.04 16.01 -5.71
CA GLU A 135 -5.99 15.61 -4.78
C GLU A 135 -5.06 14.54 -5.35
N ILE A 136 -3.87 14.43 -4.77
CA ILE A 136 -2.98 13.29 -5.02
C ILE A 136 -3.15 12.27 -3.90
N VAL A 137 -3.43 11.03 -4.27
CA VAL A 137 -3.49 9.90 -3.33
C VAL A 137 -2.26 9.04 -3.53
N VAL A 138 -1.57 8.74 -2.44
CA VAL A 138 -0.45 7.81 -2.43
C VAL A 138 -0.81 6.63 -1.53
N LEU A 139 -0.72 5.41 -2.10
CA LEU A 139 -0.96 4.16 -1.40
C LEU A 139 0.33 3.34 -1.39
N TYR A 140 0.69 2.74 -0.25
CA TYR A 140 1.86 1.88 -0.17
C TYR A 140 1.77 0.88 0.97
N THR A 141 2.56 -0.18 0.89
CA THR A 141 2.73 -1.13 1.99
C THR A 141 3.99 -0.78 2.76
N GLU A 142 3.88 -0.46 4.06
CA GLU A 142 5.04 -0.20 4.92
C GLU A 142 5.75 -1.50 5.33
N GLY A 143 5.00 -2.60 5.40
CA GLY A 143 5.52 -3.93 5.63
C GLY A 143 4.43 -5.00 5.53
N HIS A 144 4.81 -6.20 5.11
CA HIS A 144 3.92 -7.36 5.16
C HIS A 144 4.63 -8.63 5.64
N GLY A 145 3.83 -9.63 6.00
CA GLY A 145 4.32 -10.94 6.40
C GLY A 145 3.16 -11.89 6.70
N THR A 146 3.47 -13.03 7.32
CA THR A 146 2.43 -13.99 7.72
C THR A 146 1.46 -13.34 8.71
N GLY A 147 0.23 -13.09 8.27
CA GLY A 147 -0.82 -12.49 9.07
C GLY A 147 -0.62 -11.00 9.39
N ILE A 148 0.22 -10.29 8.64
CA ILE A 148 0.42 -8.84 8.80
C ILE A 148 0.44 -8.19 7.41
N TYR A 149 -0.28 -7.09 7.26
CA TYR A 149 -0.23 -6.24 6.08
C TYR A 149 -0.45 -4.78 6.50
N LEU A 150 0.62 -3.98 6.47
CA LEU A 150 0.62 -2.60 6.96
C LEU A 150 0.45 -1.63 5.79
N GLY A 151 -0.75 -1.58 5.23
CA GLY A 151 -1.10 -0.60 4.22
C GLY A 151 -1.10 0.82 4.79
N GLN A 152 -0.73 1.78 3.96
CA GLN A 152 -0.68 3.20 4.25
C GLN A 152 -1.33 3.97 3.11
N ALA A 153 -2.08 5.02 3.46
CA ALA A 153 -2.55 6.02 2.50
C ALA A 153 -2.15 7.41 2.95
N ARG A 154 -1.91 8.28 1.98
CA ARG A 154 -1.59 9.70 2.17
C ARG A 154 -2.36 10.50 1.13
N ILE A 155 -2.95 11.61 1.54
CA ILE A 155 -3.63 12.55 0.65
C ILE A 155 -2.83 13.84 0.63
N ILE A 156 -2.43 14.30 -0.55
CA ILE A 156 -1.53 15.44 -0.72
C ILE A 156 -2.27 16.54 -1.47
N ASN A 157 -2.12 17.78 -1.00
CA ASN A 157 -2.64 18.94 -1.70
C ASN A 157 -1.86 19.14 -3.01
N PRO A 158 -2.53 19.23 -4.18
CA PRO A 158 -1.87 19.26 -5.49
C PRO A 158 -1.08 20.56 -5.75
N ILE A 159 -1.39 21.64 -5.02
CA ILE A 159 -0.77 22.97 -5.22
C ILE A 159 0.44 23.14 -4.32
N THR A 160 0.29 22.84 -3.02
CA THR A 160 1.34 23.03 -2.01
C THR A 160 2.25 21.82 -1.88
N LEU A 161 1.79 20.64 -2.33
CA LEU A 161 2.42 19.32 -2.11
C LEU A 161 2.57 18.95 -0.63
N GLU A 162 1.80 19.60 0.25
CA GLU A 162 1.76 19.26 1.66
C GLU A 162 0.74 18.15 1.92
N GLU A 163 1.07 17.28 2.87
CA GLU A 163 0.16 16.23 3.34
C GLU A 163 -1.07 16.85 4.02
N MET A 164 -2.24 16.42 3.59
CA MET A 164 -3.51 16.83 4.16
C MET A 164 -3.82 15.99 5.39
N LYS A 165 -4.40 16.63 6.41
CA LYS A 165 -4.74 15.95 7.66
C LYS A 165 -5.79 14.85 7.41
N MET A 166 -5.51 13.66 7.95
CA MET A 166 -6.41 12.52 7.96
C MET A 166 -6.64 12.06 9.41
N GLN A 167 -7.88 11.71 9.73
CA GLN A 167 -8.22 11.06 10.99
C GLN A 167 -7.52 9.70 11.04
N SER A 168 -6.84 9.39 12.15
CA SER A 168 -6.11 8.12 12.27
C SER A 168 -7.05 6.92 12.53
N LEU A 169 -6.63 5.71 12.13
CA LEU A 169 -7.39 4.48 12.42
C LEU A 169 -7.67 4.30 13.92
N ASP A 170 -6.69 4.60 14.77
CA ASP A 170 -6.84 4.52 16.23
C ASP A 170 -7.92 5.48 16.75
N GLU A 171 -7.98 6.71 16.22
CA GLU A 171 -9.03 7.67 16.57
C GLU A 171 -10.40 7.21 16.07
N ILE A 172 -10.48 6.65 14.86
CA ILE A 172 -11.71 6.14 14.27
C ILE A 172 -12.25 4.99 15.12
N VAL A 173 -11.43 3.98 15.40
CA VAL A 173 -11.80 2.82 16.22
C VAL A 173 -12.26 3.27 17.60
N LYS A 174 -11.50 4.14 18.26
CA LYS A 174 -11.86 4.63 19.59
C LYS A 174 -13.18 5.41 19.64
N GLN A 175 -13.53 6.12 18.57
CA GLN A 175 -14.75 6.93 18.52
C GLN A 175 -15.98 6.10 18.16
N HIS A 176 -15.82 5.11 17.28
CA HIS A 176 -16.95 4.48 16.60
C HIS A 176 -17.13 3.00 16.96
N VAL A 177 -16.09 2.30 17.43
CA VAL A 177 -16.11 0.84 17.60
C VAL A 177 -16.12 0.46 19.07
N GLU A 178 -17.13 -0.32 19.45
CA GLU A 178 -17.16 -1.08 20.69
C GLU A 178 -17.05 -2.57 20.34
N SER A 179 -16.20 -3.32 21.02
CA SER A 179 -16.08 -4.76 20.75
C SER A 179 -15.81 -5.55 22.03
N LYS A 180 -16.12 -6.84 21.98
CA LYS A 180 -15.84 -7.76 23.07
C LYS A 180 -15.48 -9.13 22.51
N VAL A 181 -14.39 -9.67 23.01
CA VAL A 181 -13.92 -11.02 22.70
C VAL A 181 -14.18 -11.90 23.92
N THR A 182 -14.95 -12.96 23.74
CA THR A 182 -15.27 -13.94 24.79
C THR A 182 -14.72 -15.30 24.40
N VAL A 183 -13.78 -15.81 25.20
CA VAL A 183 -13.10 -17.08 24.93
C VAL A 183 -13.77 -18.21 25.73
N GLY A 184 -14.35 -19.17 25.03
CA GLY A 184 -14.79 -20.46 25.56
C GLY A 184 -13.69 -21.52 25.42
N SER A 185 -13.94 -22.76 25.83
CA SER A 185 -12.97 -23.87 25.72
C SER A 185 -12.75 -24.36 24.28
N ASP A 186 -13.76 -24.18 23.43
CA ASP A 186 -13.87 -24.74 22.08
C ASP A 186 -14.28 -23.69 21.05
N ARG A 187 -14.34 -22.41 21.46
CA ARG A 187 -14.71 -21.30 20.58
C ARG A 187 -14.27 -19.94 21.08
N VAL A 188 -14.27 -18.98 20.16
CA VAL A 188 -14.20 -17.54 20.44
C VAL A 188 -15.47 -16.89 19.89
N ASP A 189 -16.20 -16.19 20.75
CA ASP A 189 -17.34 -15.37 20.38
C ASP A 189 -16.88 -13.90 20.33
N VAL A 190 -17.20 -13.18 19.24
CA VAL A 190 -16.84 -11.78 19.02
C VAL A 190 -18.10 -10.95 18.78
N ASP A 191 -18.33 -9.99 19.66
CA ASP A 191 -19.40 -9.00 19.54
C ASP A 191 -18.81 -7.66 19.11
N VAL A 192 -19.42 -6.99 18.13
CA VAL A 192 -18.98 -5.67 17.64
C VAL A 192 -20.19 -4.76 17.44
N ALA A 193 -20.04 -3.51 17.86
CA ALA A 193 -20.95 -2.43 17.53
C ALA A 193 -20.18 -1.28 16.88
N VAL A 194 -20.75 -0.73 15.81
CA VAL A 194 -20.26 0.48 15.15
C VAL A 194 -21.32 1.56 15.30
N ASP A 195 -20.97 2.69 15.90
CA ASP A 195 -21.92 3.78 16.21
C ASP A 195 -23.18 3.31 16.95
N GLY A 196 -23.01 2.34 17.85
CA GLY A 196 -24.10 1.71 18.62
C GLY A 196 -24.96 0.72 17.82
N VAL A 197 -24.70 0.53 16.53
CA VAL A 197 -25.35 -0.49 15.70
C VAL A 197 -24.59 -1.80 15.83
N GLN A 198 -25.28 -2.83 16.33
CA GLN A 198 -24.70 -4.16 16.50
C GLN A 198 -24.49 -4.83 15.14
N ALA A 199 -23.29 -5.35 14.92
CA ALA A 199 -23.02 -6.28 13.82
C ALA A 199 -23.55 -7.67 14.16
N GLU A 200 -23.64 -8.54 13.14
CA GLU A 200 -23.93 -9.95 13.38
C GLU A 200 -22.82 -10.57 14.24
N PRO A 201 -23.17 -11.27 15.35
CA PRO A 201 -22.17 -11.88 16.23
C PRO A 201 -21.36 -12.93 15.50
N SER A 202 -20.04 -12.92 15.71
CA SER A 202 -19.14 -13.90 15.12
C SER A 202 -18.84 -15.01 16.11
N ARG A 203 -18.88 -16.25 15.63
CA ARG A 203 -18.39 -17.41 16.38
C ARG A 203 -17.33 -18.13 15.55
N ILE A 204 -16.16 -18.30 16.15
CA ILE A 204 -15.02 -19.01 15.58
C ILE A 204 -14.82 -20.27 16.42
N GLU A 205 -15.11 -21.43 15.83
CA GLU A 205 -14.92 -22.72 16.49
C GLU A 205 -13.44 -23.12 16.47
N GLY A 206 -12.95 -23.73 17.55
CA GLY A 206 -11.59 -24.22 17.65
C GLY A 206 -11.12 -24.41 19.09
N ASP A 207 -10.19 -25.33 19.31
CA ASP A 207 -9.53 -25.48 20.61
C ASP A 207 -8.79 -24.18 20.95
N THR A 208 -9.19 -23.55 22.05
CA THR A 208 -8.61 -22.29 22.53
C THR A 208 -7.54 -22.50 23.58
N SER A 209 -7.25 -23.75 23.95
CA SER A 209 -6.29 -24.06 25.00
C SER A 209 -4.88 -23.58 24.62
N GLY A 210 -4.30 -22.75 25.49
CA GLY A 210 -2.96 -22.20 25.30
C GLY A 210 -2.85 -20.98 24.37
N GLY A 211 -3.97 -20.47 23.82
CA GLY A 211 -3.99 -19.25 23.03
C GLY A 211 -3.90 -17.97 23.87
N LEU A 212 -3.30 -16.92 23.29
CA LEU A 212 -3.35 -15.56 23.83
C LEU A 212 -4.37 -14.75 23.04
N TYR A 213 -5.45 -14.35 23.71
CA TYR A 213 -6.57 -13.62 23.12
C TYR A 213 -6.70 -12.23 23.71
N ASN A 214 -7.11 -11.29 22.87
CA ASN A 214 -7.43 -9.94 23.29
C ASN A 214 -8.79 -9.93 24.01
N LYS A 215 -9.07 -8.87 24.77
CA LYS A 215 -10.40 -8.66 25.38
C LYS A 215 -11.38 -7.93 24.45
N GLU A 216 -10.82 -7.15 23.54
CA GLU A 216 -11.49 -6.32 22.53
C GLU A 216 -10.70 -6.50 21.23
N LEU A 217 -11.31 -6.22 20.08
CA LEU A 217 -10.61 -6.27 18.81
C LEU A 217 -9.55 -5.17 18.74
N GLY A 218 -8.34 -5.54 18.33
CA GLY A 218 -7.31 -4.59 17.93
C GLY A 218 -7.33 -4.40 16.41
N PHE A 219 -7.10 -3.19 15.92
CA PHE A 219 -7.03 -2.90 14.48
C PHE A 219 -5.63 -2.39 14.10
N GLY A 220 -5.28 -2.47 12.81
CA GLY A 220 -4.02 -1.94 12.27
C GLY A 220 -3.00 -3.01 11.85
N GLY A 221 -3.12 -4.26 12.31
CA GLY A 221 -2.19 -5.33 11.94
C GLY A 221 -2.35 -5.81 10.48
N VAL A 222 -3.57 -5.74 9.95
CA VAL A 222 -3.90 -5.97 8.55
C VAL A 222 -4.84 -4.84 8.13
N THR A 223 -4.32 -3.92 7.32
CA THR A 223 -5.05 -2.74 6.85
C THR A 223 -4.80 -2.55 5.36
N TYR A 224 -5.86 -2.56 4.58
CA TYR A 224 -5.82 -2.30 3.14
C TYR A 224 -6.40 -0.93 2.86
N TYR A 225 -5.79 -0.22 1.92
CA TYR A 225 -6.30 1.01 1.35
C TYR A 225 -6.43 0.82 -0.15
N SER A 226 -7.53 1.29 -0.73
CA SER A 226 -7.78 1.25 -2.17
C SER A 226 -8.51 2.51 -2.62
N VAL A 227 -8.41 2.80 -3.92
CA VAL A 227 -9.27 3.80 -4.57
C VAL A 227 -10.37 3.06 -5.32
N GLU A 228 -11.60 3.22 -4.87
CA GLU A 228 -12.78 2.55 -5.43
C GLU A 228 -13.85 3.58 -5.77
N ASP A 229 -14.31 3.58 -7.03
CA ASP A 229 -15.33 4.52 -7.53
C ASP A 229 -15.03 6.00 -7.19
N GLY A 230 -13.74 6.37 -7.20
CA GLY A 230 -13.27 7.73 -6.89
C GLY A 230 -13.22 8.06 -5.40
N GLN A 231 -13.32 7.06 -4.51
CA GLN A 231 -13.23 7.23 -3.06
C GLN A 231 -12.00 6.51 -2.52
N LEU A 232 -11.36 7.09 -1.51
CA LEU A 232 -10.36 6.38 -0.70
C LEU A 232 -11.09 5.53 0.32
N VAL A 233 -11.05 4.21 0.14
CA VAL A 233 -11.69 3.25 1.03
C VAL A 233 -10.63 2.45 1.81
N VAL A 234 -11.05 1.96 2.97
CA VAL A 234 -10.20 1.24 3.91
C VAL A 234 -10.90 -0.04 4.33
N SER A 235 -10.14 -1.12 4.45
CA SER A 235 -10.52 -2.35 5.15
C SER A 235 -9.48 -2.66 6.21
N ALA A 236 -9.89 -2.68 7.47
CA ALA A 236 -9.02 -2.95 8.61
C ALA A 236 -9.52 -4.18 9.39
N ALA A 237 -8.71 -5.23 9.44
CA ALA A 237 -9.09 -6.49 10.05
C ALA A 237 -9.10 -6.40 11.59
N GLY A 238 -10.16 -6.92 12.20
CA GLY A 238 -10.34 -6.96 13.65
C GLY A 238 -9.56 -8.10 14.29
N SER A 239 -8.43 -7.82 14.93
CA SER A 239 -7.61 -8.85 15.58
C SER A 239 -8.13 -9.22 16.97
N TYR A 240 -8.41 -10.50 17.18
CA TYR A 240 -8.76 -11.04 18.50
C TYR A 240 -7.60 -11.80 19.17
N GLY A 241 -6.44 -11.86 18.51
CA GLY A 241 -5.19 -12.41 19.01
C GLY A 241 -4.03 -12.12 18.06
N ALA A 242 -2.84 -12.63 18.36
CA ALA A 242 -1.66 -12.44 17.50
C ALA A 242 -1.86 -13.14 16.14
N ALA A 243 -1.95 -12.34 15.07
CA ALA A 243 -2.25 -12.81 13.71
C ALA A 243 -3.57 -13.61 13.59
N LEU A 244 -4.53 -13.33 14.47
CA LEU A 244 -5.86 -13.93 14.46
C LEU A 244 -6.91 -12.82 14.26
N TYR A 245 -7.73 -12.95 13.22
CA TYR A 245 -8.64 -11.91 12.76
C TYR A 245 -10.08 -12.39 12.68
N ALA A 246 -11.01 -11.53 13.04
CA ALA A 246 -12.43 -11.70 12.89
C ALA A 246 -12.94 -10.45 12.18
N GLY A 247 -13.44 -10.62 10.96
CA GLY A 247 -14.06 -9.58 10.16
C GLY A 247 -13.20 -8.35 9.91
N ASP A 248 -13.83 -7.38 9.25
CA ASP A 248 -13.19 -6.14 8.84
C ASP A 248 -14.06 -4.94 9.18
N LEU A 249 -13.41 -3.89 9.70
CA LEU A 249 -13.95 -2.55 9.72
C LEU A 249 -13.66 -1.90 8.36
N THR A 250 -14.73 -1.58 7.64
CA THR A 250 -14.67 -0.90 6.35
C THR A 250 -15.22 0.52 6.47
N PHE A 251 -14.58 1.46 5.79
CA PHE A 251 -15.03 2.87 5.74
C PHE A 251 -14.40 3.60 4.56
N ALA A 252 -14.95 4.77 4.23
CA ALA A 252 -14.37 5.69 3.25
C ALA A 252 -13.92 6.98 3.95
N TYR A 253 -12.92 7.65 3.38
CA TYR A 253 -12.57 9.01 3.80
C TYR A 253 -13.40 10.06 3.05
N VAL A 254 -13.90 11.04 3.80
CA VAL A 254 -14.59 12.23 3.28
C VAL A 254 -13.99 13.49 3.86
N TYR A 255 -13.92 14.56 3.07
CA TYR A 255 -13.35 15.82 3.54
C TYR A 255 -14.36 16.66 4.31
N GLN A 256 -14.12 16.86 5.61
CA GLN A 256 -15.02 17.56 6.52
C GLN A 256 -14.24 18.38 7.56
N ASP A 257 -14.64 19.63 7.76
CA ASP A 257 -14.02 20.55 8.73
C ASP A 257 -12.50 20.73 8.56
N GLY A 258 -12.00 20.65 7.33
CA GLY A 258 -10.57 20.81 7.02
C GLY A 258 -9.73 19.54 7.16
N GLU A 259 -10.36 18.38 7.39
CA GLU A 259 -9.69 17.09 7.61
C GLU A 259 -10.44 15.97 6.88
N TRP A 260 -9.70 14.96 6.41
CA TRP A 260 -10.28 13.73 5.89
C TRP A 260 -10.70 12.84 7.05
N LYS A 261 -12.01 12.62 7.22
CA LYS A 261 -12.59 11.84 8.31
C LYS A 261 -13.25 10.57 7.78
N ALA A 262 -13.34 9.55 8.62
CA ALA A 262 -14.06 8.33 8.26
C ALA A 262 -15.56 8.60 8.11
N ALA A 263 -16.16 7.96 7.13
CA ALA A 263 -17.60 7.91 6.91
C ALA A 263 -18.02 6.52 6.42
N ASN A 264 -19.33 6.25 6.53
CA ASN A 264 -19.94 4.99 6.11
C ASN A 264 -19.30 3.76 6.76
N LEU A 265 -18.94 3.87 8.06
CA LEU A 265 -18.30 2.80 8.78
C LEU A 265 -19.22 1.59 8.86
N LYS A 266 -18.66 0.42 8.58
CA LYS A 266 -19.36 -0.86 8.68
C LYS A 266 -18.39 -1.93 9.14
N TYR A 267 -18.85 -2.78 10.04
CA TYR A 267 -18.15 -4.01 10.37
C TYR A 267 -18.87 -5.21 9.78
N SER A 268 -18.14 -6.12 9.14
CA SER A 268 -18.70 -7.37 8.65
C SER A 268 -17.69 -8.51 8.69
N MET A 269 -18.19 -9.73 8.86
CA MET A 269 -17.45 -10.94 8.57
C MET A 269 -17.53 -11.19 7.07
N GLU A 270 -16.44 -11.05 6.32
CA GLU A 270 -16.37 -11.73 5.04
C GLU A 270 -16.26 -13.24 5.31
N VAL A 271 -17.30 -13.98 4.93
CA VAL A 271 -17.19 -15.42 4.79
C VAL A 271 -16.45 -15.61 3.46
N TYR A 272 -15.15 -15.85 3.51
CA TYR A 272 -14.46 -16.40 2.34
C TYR A 272 -15.11 -17.76 2.06
N GLU A 273 -16.04 -17.80 1.10
CA GLU A 273 -16.42 -19.07 0.51
C GLU A 273 -15.13 -19.63 -0.11
N GLU A 274 -14.52 -20.60 0.58
CA GLU A 274 -13.43 -21.39 0.00
C GLU A 274 -14.03 -22.11 -1.23
N GLU A 275 -13.97 -21.47 -2.40
CA GLU A 275 -14.15 -22.15 -3.67
C GLU A 275 -12.97 -23.13 -3.81
N TYR A 276 -13.17 -24.36 -3.33
CA TYR A 276 -12.32 -25.49 -3.66
C TYR A 276 -12.39 -25.67 -5.18
N TYR A 277 -11.39 -25.13 -5.88
CA TYR A 277 -11.08 -25.57 -7.23
C TYR A 277 -10.57 -27.00 -7.11
N GLU A 278 -11.48 -27.98 -7.28
CA GLU A 278 -11.08 -29.34 -7.60
C GLU A 278 -10.24 -29.29 -8.88
N SER A 279 -8.92 -29.40 -8.73
CA SER A 279 -8.04 -29.65 -9.87
C SER A 279 -8.39 -31.04 -10.42
N PHE A 280 -9.06 -31.08 -11.56
CA PHE A 280 -9.19 -32.30 -12.35
C PHE A 280 -7.82 -32.66 -12.92
N ASP A 281 -7.29 -33.83 -12.53
CA ASP A 281 -6.14 -34.51 -13.13
C ASP A 281 -6.38 -34.86 -14.62
#